data_AF-A0A7S4ZUM6-F1
#
_entry.id   AF-A0A7S4ZUM6-F1
#
_cell.length_a   1.000
_cell.length_b   1.000
_cell.length_c   1.000
_cell.angle_alpha   90.00
_cell.angle_beta   90.00
_cell.angle_gamma   90.00
#
_symmetry.space_group_name_H-M   'P 1'
#
loop_
_entity.id
_entity.type
_entity.pdbx_description
1 polymer ?
#
loop_
_entity_poly.entity_id
_entity_poly.type
_entity_poly.pdbx_seq_one_letter_code
_entity_poly.pdbx_strand_id
1 'polypeptide(L)'
;MGQNSRRNREKALRDSIESQRVENMRHPKERLLPPEFIEELRKNGLYLDDFPSFVSSHKTYPSGYSICLPESSGGNRLPGEALYWIDDDGNEKTYMPNLSLWGAAGNWNIRVWAWTPGPGPGDFQKALASLDDVLINILNYFFDPNDENFKQVELARRERVEQRLP
;
A
#
# COMPACT_ATOMS: atom_id res chain seq x y z
N MET A 1 17.71 0.63 27.71
CA MET A 1 16.91 0.18 26.54
C MET A 1 15.96 -0.95 26.93
N GLY A 2 14.90 -0.72 27.73
CA GLY A 2 14.27 -1.82 28.50
C GLY A 2 12.76 -2.05 28.38
N GLN A 3 11.92 -1.02 28.21
CA GLN A 3 10.46 -1.19 28.26
C GLN A 3 9.76 -1.19 26.89
N ASN A 4 10.23 -0.37 25.94
CA ASN A 4 9.62 -0.29 24.61
C ASN A 4 9.87 -1.55 23.78
N SER A 5 11.07 -2.15 23.86
CA SER A 5 11.40 -3.40 23.15
C SER A 5 10.55 -4.58 23.62
N ARG A 6 10.31 -4.69 24.93
CA ARG A 6 9.47 -5.75 25.50
C ARG A 6 7.99 -5.58 25.11
N ARG A 7 7.45 -4.36 25.20
CA ARG A 7 6.08 -4.06 24.75
C ARG A 7 5.89 -4.33 23.26
N ASN A 8 6.87 -3.98 22.43
CA ASN A 8 6.81 -4.23 21.00
C ASN A 8 6.85 -5.73 20.67
N ARG A 9 7.68 -6.52 21.38
CA ARG A 9 7.70 -7.98 21.24
C ARG A 9 6.40 -8.63 21.72
N GLU A 10 5.86 -8.21 22.86
CA GLU A 10 4.59 -8.72 23.37
C GLU A 10 3.42 -8.37 22.43
N LYS A 11 3.43 -7.17 21.84
CA LYS A 11 2.47 -6.78 20.81
C LYS A 11 2.62 -7.63 19.55
N ALA A 12 3.83 -7.76 19.00
CA ALA A 12 4.08 -8.57 17.81
C ALA A 12 3.69 -10.04 18.00
N LEU A 13 3.95 -10.61 19.19
CA LEU A 13 3.55 -11.98 19.52
C LEU A 13 2.03 -12.12 19.59
N ARG A 14 1.33 -11.14 20.20
CA ARG A 14 -0.14 -11.13 20.25
C ARG A 14 -0.75 -10.99 18.87
N ASP A 15 -0.24 -10.06 18.07
CA ASP A 15 -0.69 -9.83 16.69
C ASP A 15 -0.47 -11.10 15.83
N SER A 16 0.65 -11.81 16.04
CA SER A 16 0.94 -13.10 15.38
C SER A 16 0.02 -14.24 15.82
N ILE A 17 -0.29 -14.35 17.12
CA ILE A 17 -1.24 -15.36 17.62
C ILE A 17 -2.66 -15.06 17.11
N GLU A 18 -3.03 -13.78 17.07
CA GLU A 18 -4.33 -13.34 16.57
C GLU A 18 -4.44 -13.60 15.06
N SER A 19 -3.40 -13.33 14.27
CA SER A 19 -3.41 -13.59 12.82
C SER A 19 -3.54 -15.08 12.47
N GLN A 20 -3.03 -15.98 13.33
CA GLN A 20 -3.11 -17.43 13.15
C GLN A 20 -4.48 -18.03 13.47
N ARG A 21 -5.45 -17.25 13.97
CA ARG A 21 -6.81 -17.74 14.20
C ARG A 21 -7.48 -18.12 12.89
N VAL A 22 -8.23 -19.22 12.89
CA VAL A 22 -8.87 -19.76 11.69
C VAL A 22 -9.83 -18.75 11.04
N GLU A 23 -10.57 -17.97 11.83
CA GLU A 23 -11.42 -16.90 11.29
C GLU A 23 -10.63 -15.79 10.57
N ASN A 24 -9.39 -15.54 10.98
CA ASN A 24 -8.53 -14.48 10.46
C ASN A 24 -7.80 -14.89 9.18
N MET A 25 -7.60 -16.20 9.00
CA MET A 25 -7.08 -16.80 7.75
C MET A 25 -8.16 -16.98 6.69
N ARG A 26 -9.44 -16.92 7.06
CA ARG A 26 -10.57 -17.04 6.12
C ARG A 26 -11.02 -15.65 5.67
N HIS A 27 -10.55 -15.26 4.49
CA HIS A 27 -11.00 -14.03 3.85
C HIS A 27 -12.36 -14.24 3.17
N PRO A 28 -13.35 -13.35 3.39
CA PRO A 28 -14.61 -13.39 2.66
C PRO A 28 -14.36 -13.19 1.16
N LYS A 29 -15.00 -14.01 0.32
CA LYS A 29 -14.76 -14.02 -1.14
C LYS A 29 -15.04 -12.67 -1.78
N GLU A 30 -16.05 -11.96 -1.29
CA GLU A 30 -16.46 -10.63 -1.75
C GLU A 30 -15.43 -9.53 -1.45
N ARG A 31 -14.40 -9.81 -0.64
CA ARG A 31 -13.29 -8.88 -0.34
C ARG A 31 -12.00 -9.25 -1.06
N LEU A 32 -11.96 -10.39 -1.76
CA LEU A 32 -10.80 -10.83 -2.51
C LEU A 32 -10.81 -10.22 -3.91
N LEU A 33 -9.63 -9.81 -4.37
CA LEU A 33 -9.49 -9.33 -5.74
C LEU A 33 -9.60 -10.50 -6.72
N PRO A 34 -10.30 -10.31 -7.86
CA PRO A 34 -10.28 -11.28 -8.93
C PRO A 34 -8.86 -11.48 -9.49
N PRO A 35 -8.43 -12.70 -9.84
CA PRO A 35 -7.08 -12.95 -10.38
C PRO A 35 -6.75 -12.09 -11.60
N GLU A 36 -7.71 -11.85 -12.49
CA GLU A 36 -7.55 -11.01 -13.68
C GLU A 36 -7.19 -9.56 -13.34
N PHE A 37 -7.70 -9.04 -12.22
CA PHE A 37 -7.40 -7.68 -11.75
C PHE A 37 -5.97 -7.59 -11.21
N ILE A 38 -5.54 -8.61 -10.47
CA ILE A 38 -4.17 -8.72 -9.95
C ILE A 38 -3.18 -8.76 -11.12
N GLU A 39 -3.45 -9.60 -12.12
CA GLU A 39 -2.62 -9.69 -13.32
C GLU A 39 -2.59 -8.38 -14.12
N GLU A 40 -3.70 -7.64 -14.18
CA GLU A 40 -3.73 -6.34 -14.85
C GLU A 40 -2.85 -5.31 -14.13
N LEU A 41 -2.86 -5.24 -12.80
CA LEU A 41 -1.95 -4.38 -12.05
C LEU A 41 -0.48 -4.75 -12.30
N ARG A 42 -0.16 -6.06 -12.30
CA ARG A 42 1.20 -6.56 -12.57
C ARG A 42 1.69 -6.21 -13.97
N LYS A 43 0.85 -6.37 -14.99
CA LYS A 43 1.17 -5.99 -16.38
C LYS A 43 1.47 -4.50 -16.55
N ASN A 44 0.82 -3.65 -15.74
CA ASN A 44 1.08 -2.21 -15.72
C ASN A 44 2.30 -1.84 -14.86
N GLY A 45 3.09 -2.82 -14.42
CA GLY A 45 4.36 -2.60 -13.74
C GLY A 45 4.25 -2.35 -12.24
N LEU A 46 3.12 -2.67 -11.62
CA LEU A 46 2.94 -2.66 -10.17
C LEU A 46 3.21 -4.06 -9.59
N TYR A 47 3.41 -4.13 -8.28
CA TYR A 47 3.59 -5.39 -7.57
C TYR A 47 2.59 -5.51 -6.41
N LEU A 48 2.05 -6.72 -6.27
CA LEU A 48 1.16 -7.16 -5.19
C LEU A 48 1.13 -8.71 -5.18
N ASP A 49 0.82 -9.29 -4.02
CA ASP A 49 0.65 -10.72 -3.84
C ASP A 49 -0.71 -11.23 -4.33
N ASP A 50 -0.83 -12.55 -4.54
CA ASP A 50 -2.10 -13.20 -4.90
C ASP A 50 -3.13 -13.15 -3.75
N PHE A 51 -2.66 -12.98 -2.51
CA PHE A 51 -3.47 -12.97 -1.31
C PHE A 51 -3.35 -11.67 -0.52
N PRO A 52 -4.36 -11.29 0.28
CA PRO A 52 -4.28 -10.12 1.13
C PRO A 52 -3.08 -10.14 2.07
N SER A 53 -2.34 -9.04 2.13
CA SER A 53 -1.26 -8.82 3.10
C SER A 53 -1.78 -8.66 4.53
N PHE A 54 -3.05 -8.27 4.67
CA PHE A 54 -3.70 -8.04 5.97
C PHE A 54 -4.75 -9.10 6.27
N VAL A 55 -4.78 -9.56 7.51
CA VAL A 55 -5.78 -10.53 8.01
C VAL A 55 -7.21 -10.01 7.85
N SER A 56 -8.18 -10.92 7.80
CA SER A 56 -9.58 -10.58 7.54
C SER A 56 -10.21 -9.63 8.58
N SER A 57 -9.68 -9.62 9.82
CA SER A 57 -10.10 -8.77 10.94
C SER A 57 -9.24 -7.53 11.15
N HIS A 58 -8.29 -7.24 10.25
CA HIS A 58 -7.42 -6.09 10.39
C HIS A 58 -8.23 -4.79 10.49
N LYS A 59 -7.95 -3.98 11.52
CA LYS A 59 -8.83 -2.86 11.92
C LYS A 59 -8.96 -1.75 10.89
N THR A 60 -7.91 -1.54 10.09
CA THR A 60 -7.86 -0.45 9.10
C THR A 60 -8.08 -0.95 7.68
N TYR A 61 -7.53 -2.12 7.36
CA TYR A 61 -7.49 -2.71 6.01
C TYR A 61 -7.90 -4.19 6.08
N PRO A 62 -9.16 -4.52 6.41
CA PRO A 62 -9.60 -5.90 6.53
C PRO A 62 -9.48 -6.63 5.19
N SER A 63 -8.75 -7.75 5.14
CA SER A 63 -8.41 -8.43 3.88
C SER A 63 -7.76 -7.50 2.84
N GLY A 64 -6.96 -6.54 3.29
CA GLY A 64 -6.30 -5.58 2.41
C GLY A 64 -5.10 -6.16 1.66
N TYR A 65 -4.89 -5.66 0.45
CA TYR A 65 -3.71 -5.87 -0.39
C TYR A 65 -2.79 -4.65 -0.27
N SER A 66 -1.48 -4.91 -0.24
CA SER A 66 -0.47 -3.87 -0.43
C SER A 66 -0.04 -3.85 -1.88
N ILE A 67 0.00 -2.66 -2.47
CA ILE A 67 0.39 -2.44 -3.86
C ILE A 67 1.57 -1.49 -3.85
N CYS A 68 2.67 -1.88 -4.48
CA CYS A 68 3.87 -1.05 -4.57
C CYS A 68 4.35 -0.89 -6.01
N LEU A 69 5.20 0.11 -6.21
CA LEU A 69 5.90 0.37 -7.47
C LEU A 69 7.32 -0.20 -7.36
N PRO A 70 7.67 -1.27 -8.10
CA PRO A 70 9.02 -1.80 -8.15
C PRO A 70 10.05 -0.77 -8.62
N GLU A 71 11.29 -0.89 -8.15
CA GLU A 71 12.41 -0.03 -8.59
C GLU A 71 12.62 -0.03 -10.12
N SER A 72 12.38 -1.16 -10.78
CA SER A 72 12.47 -1.28 -12.23
C SER A 72 11.41 -0.46 -12.98
N SER A 73 10.32 -0.10 -12.31
CA SER A 73 9.21 0.65 -12.91
C SER A 73 9.40 2.14 -12.71
N GLY A 74 9.33 2.91 -13.80
CA GLY A 74 9.25 4.39 -13.72
C GLY A 74 7.88 4.82 -13.21
N GLY A 75 7.79 5.89 -12.41
CA GLY A 75 6.51 6.36 -11.86
C GLY A 75 6.66 7.22 -10.61
N ASN A 76 5.54 7.44 -9.94
CA ASN A 76 5.43 8.22 -8.71
C ASN A 76 6.25 7.58 -7.59
N ARG A 77 7.15 8.35 -6.97
CA ARG A 77 8.04 7.90 -5.89
C ARG A 77 8.10 8.93 -4.78
N LEU A 78 7.90 8.50 -3.54
CA LEU A 78 7.92 9.40 -2.40
C LEU A 78 9.37 9.80 -2.00
N PRO A 79 9.65 11.09 -1.77
CA PRO A 79 11.00 11.56 -1.48
C PRO A 79 11.52 11.04 -0.14
N GLY A 80 12.67 10.35 -0.16
CA GLY A 80 13.36 9.93 1.07
C GLY A 80 12.63 8.85 1.88
N GLU A 81 11.64 8.19 1.28
CA GLU A 81 10.96 7.04 1.86
C GLU A 81 11.46 5.75 1.19
N ALA A 82 11.84 4.77 2.00
CA ALA A 82 12.16 3.42 1.56
C ALA A 82 11.36 2.42 2.39
N LEU A 83 10.54 1.63 1.72
CA LEU A 83 9.90 0.46 2.31
C LEU A 83 10.50 -0.78 1.66
N TYR A 84 10.96 -1.71 2.49
CA TYR A 84 11.54 -2.97 2.06
C TYR A 84 10.43 -4.02 2.06
N TRP A 85 10.01 -4.44 0.88
CA TRP A 85 9.18 -5.62 0.70
C TRP A 85 10.09 -6.78 0.30
N ILE A 86 9.96 -7.93 0.95
CA ILE A 86 10.68 -9.15 0.55
C ILE A 86 9.63 -10.05 -0.10
N ASP A 87 9.83 -10.39 -1.37
CA ASP A 87 8.95 -11.34 -2.07
C ASP A 87 9.13 -12.78 -1.55
N ASP A 88 8.27 -13.70 -1.99
CA ASP A 88 8.32 -15.12 -1.59
C ASP A 88 9.66 -15.80 -1.93
N ASP A 89 10.38 -15.27 -2.93
CA ASP A 89 11.70 -15.73 -3.35
C ASP A 89 12.85 -15.08 -2.55
N GLY A 90 12.54 -14.21 -1.59
CA GLY A 90 13.52 -13.53 -0.74
C GLY A 90 14.15 -12.28 -1.37
N ASN A 91 13.65 -11.80 -2.51
CA ASN A 91 14.17 -10.61 -3.17
C ASN A 91 13.53 -9.35 -2.61
N GLU A 92 14.36 -8.34 -2.33
CA GLU A 92 13.87 -7.01 -1.99
C GLU A 92 13.22 -6.34 -3.21
N LYS A 93 11.93 -6.03 -3.11
CA LYS A 93 11.19 -5.15 -4.02
C LYS A 93 11.04 -3.81 -3.31
N THR A 94 11.83 -2.83 -3.72
CA THR A 94 11.92 -1.56 -3.00
C THR A 94 11.12 -0.45 -3.67
N TYR A 95 10.55 0.40 -2.81
CA TYR A 95 10.11 1.80 -2.93
C TYR A 95 8.61 2.12 -2.91
N MET A 96 8.34 3.15 -2.11
CA MET A 96 7.07 3.81 -1.89
C MET A 96 6.64 4.66 -3.09
N PRO A 97 5.34 4.93 -3.26
CA PRO A 97 4.26 4.75 -2.28
C PRO A 97 3.72 3.31 -2.19
N ASN A 98 3.42 2.86 -0.96
CA ASN A 98 2.60 1.67 -0.72
C ASN A 98 1.14 2.11 -0.66
N LEU A 99 0.34 1.60 -1.60
CA LEU A 99 -1.09 1.79 -1.65
C LEU A 99 -1.79 0.56 -1.06
N SER A 100 -2.64 0.78 -0.05
CA SER A 100 -3.51 -0.26 0.50
C SER A 100 -4.84 -0.28 -0.25
N LEU A 101 -5.25 -1.46 -0.73
CA LEU A 101 -6.54 -1.71 -1.39
C LEU A 101 -7.34 -2.76 -0.62
N TRP A 102 -8.59 -2.48 -0.25
CA TRP A 102 -9.44 -3.47 0.42
C TRP A 102 -10.92 -3.33 0.05
N GLY A 103 -11.62 -4.46 -0.04
CA GLY A 103 -13.06 -4.51 -0.27
C GLY A 103 -13.86 -4.27 1.02
N ALA A 104 -14.95 -3.51 0.92
CA ALA A 104 -16.02 -3.49 1.90
C ALA A 104 -17.38 -3.68 1.20
N ALA A 105 -18.47 -3.77 1.97
CA ALA A 105 -19.78 -4.12 1.43
C ALA A 105 -20.24 -3.14 0.31
N GLY A 106 -20.09 -3.57 -0.95
CA GLY A 106 -20.48 -2.81 -2.14
C GLY A 106 -19.48 -1.75 -2.62
N ASN A 107 -18.27 -1.67 -2.05
CA ASN A 107 -17.24 -0.74 -2.51
C ASN A 107 -15.81 -1.26 -2.30
N TRP A 108 -14.87 -0.58 -2.96
CA TRP A 108 -13.43 -0.81 -2.86
C TRP A 108 -12.76 0.45 -2.36
N ASN A 109 -11.91 0.29 -1.35
CA ASN A 109 -11.22 1.40 -0.72
C ASN A 109 -9.75 1.35 -1.10
N ILE A 110 -9.22 2.49 -1.53
CA ILE A 110 -7.79 2.68 -1.77
C ILE A 110 -7.27 3.77 -0.85
N ARG A 111 -6.07 3.56 -0.32
CA ARG A 111 -5.42 4.54 0.55
C ARG A 111 -3.91 4.53 0.35
N VAL A 112 -3.36 5.74 0.29
CA VAL A 112 -1.93 5.98 0.52
C VAL A 112 -1.80 6.81 1.78
N TRP A 113 -0.95 6.36 2.70
CA TRP A 113 -0.68 7.06 3.96
C TRP A 113 0.78 6.87 4.36
N ALA A 114 1.64 7.68 3.78
CA ALA A 114 3.08 7.58 3.99
C ALA A 114 3.60 8.57 5.05
N TRP A 115 2.84 9.61 5.39
CA TRP A 115 3.30 10.65 6.30
C TRP A 115 2.70 10.51 7.69
N THR A 116 3.47 10.90 8.72
CA THR A 116 3.00 10.95 10.11
C THR A 116 3.74 12.06 10.88
N PRO A 117 3.02 12.97 11.58
CA PRO A 117 1.56 13.04 11.74
C PRO A 117 0.84 13.67 10.53
N GLY A 118 -0.30 13.09 10.15
CA GLY A 118 -1.23 13.63 9.14
C GLY A 118 -0.92 13.21 7.70
N PRO A 119 -1.89 13.36 6.77
CA PRO A 119 -1.63 13.07 5.38
C PRO A 119 -0.64 14.10 4.86
N GLY A 120 0.45 13.63 4.24
CA GLY A 120 1.41 14.50 3.59
C GLY A 120 1.22 14.52 2.08
N PRO A 121 2.18 15.11 1.35
CA PRO A 121 2.12 15.20 -0.10
C PRO A 121 1.92 13.83 -0.75
N GLY A 122 0.85 13.71 -1.53
CA GLY A 122 0.47 12.48 -2.23
C GLY A 122 -0.41 11.51 -1.45
N ASP A 123 -0.63 11.72 -0.14
CA ASP A 123 -1.54 10.86 0.63
C ASP A 123 -3.00 11.11 0.24
N PHE A 124 -3.78 10.04 0.18
CA PHE A 124 -5.22 10.11 -0.09
C PHE A 124 -5.96 8.87 0.42
N GLN A 125 -7.29 8.99 0.48
CA GLN A 125 -8.20 7.86 0.67
C GLN A 125 -9.42 8.04 -0.23
N LYS A 126 -9.79 7.00 -0.97
CA LYS A 126 -10.98 6.99 -1.85
C LYS A 126 -11.78 5.71 -1.63
N ALA A 127 -13.10 5.81 -1.73
CA ALA A 127 -14.03 4.68 -1.79
C ALA A 127 -14.71 4.69 -3.16
N LEU A 128 -14.58 3.60 -3.90
CA LEU A 128 -14.94 3.47 -5.31
C LEU A 128 -15.92 2.30 -5.48
N ALA A 129 -16.87 2.45 -6.40
CA ALA A 129 -17.95 1.47 -6.56
C ALA A 129 -17.56 0.28 -7.44
N SER A 130 -16.57 0.45 -8.32
CA SER A 130 -16.14 -0.57 -9.28
C SER A 130 -14.64 -0.79 -9.23
N LEU A 131 -14.19 -1.98 -9.65
CA LEU A 131 -12.77 -2.26 -9.82
C LEU A 131 -12.17 -1.48 -10.99
N ASP A 132 -12.95 -1.17 -12.03
CA ASP A 132 -12.48 -0.34 -13.16
C ASP A 132 -12.06 1.06 -12.67
N ASP A 133 -12.88 1.69 -11.82
CA ASP A 133 -12.55 2.97 -11.21
C ASP A 133 -11.30 2.86 -10.31
N VAL A 134 -11.17 1.75 -9.58
CA VAL A 134 -10.00 1.47 -8.74
C VAL A 134 -8.74 1.39 -9.59
N LEU A 135 -8.77 0.63 -10.69
CA LEU A 135 -7.64 0.49 -11.60
C LEU A 135 -7.23 1.86 -12.15
N ILE A 136 -8.18 2.63 -12.67
CA ILE A 136 -7.91 3.99 -13.20
C ILE A 136 -7.26 4.87 -12.13
N ASN A 137 -7.79 4.88 -10.90
CA ASN A 137 -7.23 5.71 -9.84
C ASN A 137 -5.82 5.27 -9.42
N ILE A 138 -5.56 3.97 -9.34
CA ILE A 138 -4.24 3.43 -9.01
C ILE A 138 -3.24 3.80 -10.12
N LEU A 139 -3.59 3.56 -11.39
CA LEU A 139 -2.70 3.83 -12.52
C LEU A 139 -2.42 5.33 -12.66
N ASN A 140 -3.44 6.19 -12.50
CA ASN A 140 -3.23 7.64 -12.53
C ASN A 140 -2.28 8.08 -11.41
N TYR A 141 -2.48 7.59 -10.19
CA TYR A 141 -1.62 7.94 -9.07
C TYR A 141 -0.15 7.55 -9.27
N PHE A 142 0.10 6.37 -9.84
CA PHE A 142 1.47 5.88 -10.06
C PHE A 142 2.11 6.41 -11.34
N PHE A 143 1.34 6.70 -12.39
CA PHE A 143 1.89 6.90 -13.74
C PHE A 143 1.39 8.13 -14.49
N ASP A 144 0.31 8.80 -14.06
CA ASP A 144 -0.15 10.03 -14.71
C ASP A 144 0.46 11.28 -14.02
N PRO A 145 1.39 11.99 -14.67
CA PRO A 145 1.96 13.22 -14.11
C PRO A 145 0.94 14.36 -13.97
N ASN A 146 -0.26 14.21 -14.53
CA ASN A 146 -1.34 15.17 -14.37
C ASN A 146 -2.22 14.91 -13.15
N ASP A 147 -2.13 13.73 -12.55
CA ASP A 147 -2.84 13.41 -11.32
C ASP A 147 -2.43 14.36 -10.19
N GLU A 148 -3.41 14.79 -9.40
CA GLU A 148 -3.18 15.77 -8.34
C GLU A 148 -2.27 15.21 -7.25
N ASN A 149 -2.49 13.95 -6.83
CA ASN A 149 -1.66 13.31 -5.83
C ASN A 149 -0.24 13.08 -6.35
N PHE A 150 -0.07 12.72 -7.64
CA PHE A 150 1.24 12.67 -8.29
C PHE A 150 1.96 14.03 -8.23
N LYS A 151 1.27 15.12 -8.62
CA LYS A 151 1.84 16.48 -8.60
C LYS A 151 2.28 16.90 -7.21
N GLN A 152 1.51 16.58 -6.18
CA GLN A 152 1.88 16.88 -4.79
C GLN A 152 3.18 16.17 -4.38
N VAL A 153 3.34 14.90 -4.76
CA VAL A 153 4.60 14.17 -4.52
C VAL A 153 5.77 14.82 -5.25
N GLU A 154 5.58 15.19 -6.52
CA GLU A 154 6.62 15.82 -7.32
C GLU A 154 7.04 17.19 -6.77
N LEU A 155 6.10 18.01 -6.30
CA LEU A 155 6.38 19.28 -5.63
C LEU A 155 7.22 19.07 -4.37
N ALA A 156 6.80 18.15 -3.49
CA ALA A 156 7.54 17.82 -2.27
C ALA A 156 8.95 17.27 -2.57
N ARG A 157 9.12 16.55 -3.68
CA ARG A 157 10.42 16.06 -4.15
C ARG A 157 11.34 17.22 -4.51
N ARG A 158 10.84 18.20 -5.27
CA ARG A 158 11.60 19.38 -5.68
C ARG A 158 12.00 20.22 -4.47
N GLU A 159 11.06 20.49 -3.57
CA GLU A 159 11.33 21.26 -2.34
C GLU A 159 12.40 20.59 -1.46
N ARG A 160 12.37 19.25 -1.30
CA ARG A 160 13.42 18.54 -0.55
C ARG A 160 14.79 18.57 -1.24
N VAL A 161 14.84 18.56 -2.57
CA VAL A 161 16.10 18.66 -3.33
C VAL A 161 16.68 20.07 -3.20
N GLU A 162 15.84 21.11 -3.31
CA GLU A 162 16.24 22.50 -3.15
C GLU A 162 16.75 22.80 -1.72
N GLN A 163 16.13 22.24 -0.69
CA GLN A 163 16.59 22.35 0.71
C GLN A 163 17.91 21.62 1.01
N ARG A 164 18.39 20.74 0.11
CA ARG A 164 19.66 20.01 0.24
C ARG A 164 20.80 20.63 -0.57
N LEU A 165 20.54 21.70 -1.31
CA LEU A 165 21.58 22.47 -1.99
C LEU A 165 22.13 23.54 -1.01
N PRO A 166 23.47 23.66 -0.86
CA PRO A 166 24.10 24.59 0.08
C PRO A 166 23.94 26.07 -0.32
#